data_AF-A0A060C9K1-F1
#
_entry.id   AF-A0A060C9K1-F1
#
_cell.length_a   1.000
_cell.length_b   1.000
_cell.length_c   1.000
_cell.angle_alpha   90.00
_cell.angle_beta   90.00
_cell.angle_gamma   90.00
#
_symmetry.space_group_name_H-M   'P 1'
#
loop_
_entity.id
_entity.type
_entity.pdbx_description
1 polymer ?
#
loop_
_entity_poly.entity_id
_entity_poly.type
_entity_poly.pdbx_seq_one_letter_code
_entity_poly.pdbx_strand_id
1 'polypeptide(L)'
;GHATGGKAFTLPAKLPEGYHTLTLTQGEQRTHCRIIVAPKRCYEPQALLTGQKLWGACVQLYTLRSEKNWGIGDFGDLQSMLTDVAKRGGAFIGLNPIHALYPANPESASPYTPLTPAVG
;
A
#
# COMPACT_ATOMS: atom_id res chain seq x y z
N GLY A 1 4.55 27.71 21.01
CA GLY A 1 5.93 28.18 21.27
C GLY A 1 6.15 29.49 20.54
N HIS A 2 7.03 30.34 21.05
CA HIS A 2 7.45 31.56 20.34
C HIS A 2 8.83 31.30 19.70
N ALA A 3 9.01 31.73 18.45
CA ALA A 3 10.26 31.60 17.70
C ALA A 3 10.60 32.94 17.04
N THR A 4 11.89 33.22 16.89
CA THR A 4 12.39 34.41 16.20
C THR A 4 12.78 34.04 14.77
N GLY A 5 12.41 34.86 13.78
CA GLY A 5 12.81 34.65 12.39
C GLY A 5 14.34 34.51 12.25
N GLY A 6 14.78 33.60 11.39
CA GLY A 6 16.20 33.30 11.19
C GLY A 6 16.84 32.35 12.21
N LYS A 7 16.11 31.88 13.23
CA LYS A 7 16.57 30.84 14.17
C LYS A 7 15.82 29.52 13.95
N ALA A 8 16.55 28.41 14.09
CA ALA A 8 15.94 27.09 14.08
C ALA A 8 15.04 26.92 15.32
N PHE A 9 13.82 26.42 15.09
CA PHE A 9 12.87 26.06 16.14
C PHE A 9 12.81 24.55 16.25
N THR A 10 13.02 24.00 17.45
CA THR A 10 12.96 22.56 17.67
C THR A 10 11.52 22.16 17.98
N LEU A 11 10.98 21.20 17.23
CA LEU A 11 9.66 20.63 17.49
C LEU A 11 9.66 19.86 18.82
N PRO A 12 8.48 19.67 19.45
CA PRO A 12 8.39 18.83 20.65
C PRO A 12 9.01 17.45 20.41
N ALA A 13 9.86 17.00 21.34
CA ALA A 13 10.69 15.81 21.15
C ALA A 13 9.90 14.49 20.95
N LYS A 14 8.60 14.46 21.29
CA LYS A 14 7.73 13.29 21.19
C LYS A 14 6.41 13.66 20.51
N LEU A 15 6.47 13.94 19.21
CA LEU A 15 5.26 13.92 18.38
C LEU A 15 4.92 12.47 18.02
N PRO A 16 3.63 12.05 18.11
CA PRO A 16 3.23 10.73 17.64
C PRO A 16 3.36 10.65 16.12
N GLU A 17 3.47 9.42 15.60
CA GLU A 17 3.45 9.16 14.16
C GLU A 17 2.14 9.66 13.53
N GLY A 18 2.24 10.21 12.33
CA GLY A 18 1.11 10.76 11.60
C GLY A 18 1.37 12.14 10.99
N TYR A 19 0.27 12.78 10.58
CA TYR A 19 0.27 14.05 9.89
C TYR A 19 -0.10 15.17 10.85
N HIS A 20 0.81 16.14 10.98
CA HIS A 20 0.65 17.31 11.86
C HIS A 20 0.72 18.59 11.03
N THR A 21 0.18 19.67 11.59
CA THR A 21 0.22 21.00 10.96
C THR A 21 0.97 21.97 11.86
N LEU A 22 2.07 22.52 11.36
CA LEU A 22 2.74 23.66 11.95
C LEU A 22 2.12 24.94 11.38
N THR A 23 1.55 25.76 12.26
CA THR A 23 1.05 27.08 11.90
C THR A 23 1.96 28.13 12.50
N LEU A 24 2.55 28.97 11.65
CA LEU A 24 3.34 30.13 12.04
C LEU A 24 2.47 31.38 11.90
N THR A 25 2.45 32.21 12.93
CA THR A 25 1.68 33.47 12.95
C THR A 25 2.63 34.64 13.20
N GLN A 26 2.66 35.63 12.31
CA GLN A 26 3.43 36.87 12.45
C GLN A 26 2.53 38.07 12.13
N GLY A 27 2.10 38.79 13.17
CA GLY A 27 1.05 39.80 13.01
C GLY A 27 -0.24 39.16 12.49
N GLU A 28 -0.77 39.66 11.37
CA GLU A 28 -1.94 39.09 10.69
C GLU A 28 -1.60 37.94 9.73
N GLN A 29 -0.32 37.74 9.40
CA GLN A 29 0.10 36.71 8.46
C GLN A 29 0.12 35.34 9.14
N ARG A 30 -0.44 34.33 8.45
CA ARG A 30 -0.38 32.92 8.85
C ARG A 30 0.17 32.06 7.73
N THR A 31 1.09 31.17 8.07
CA THR A 31 1.66 30.19 7.13
C THR A 31 1.55 28.80 7.71
N HIS A 32 1.24 27.83 6.86
CA HIS A 32 1.07 26.43 7.23
C HIS A 32 2.17 25.56 6.62
N CYS A 33 2.68 24.62 7.40
CA CYS A 33 3.60 23.58 6.96
C CYS A 33 3.12 22.23 7.49
N ARG A 34 3.10 21.21 6.64
CA ARG A 34 2.76 19.84 7.05
C ARG A 34 4.01 19.17 7.61
N ILE A 35 3.94 18.70 8.85
CA ILE A 35 4.96 17.88 9.47
C ILE A 35 4.49 16.43 9.39
N ILE A 36 5.33 15.56 8.83
CA ILE A 36 5.05 14.13 8.72
C ILE A 36 6.01 13.39 9.65
N VAL A 37 5.47 12.73 10.67
CA VAL A 37 6.23 11.89 11.58
C VAL A 37 6.02 10.44 11.18
N ALA A 38 7.08 9.76 10.72
CA ALA A 38 7.01 8.40 10.22
C ALA A 38 7.78 7.43 11.12
N PRO A 39 7.32 6.16 11.25
CA PRO A 39 8.09 5.12 11.90
C PRO A 39 9.41 4.88 11.17
N LYS A 40 10.43 4.41 11.90
CA LYS A 40 11.71 4.03 11.29
C LYS A 40 11.65 2.75 10.46
N ARG A 41 10.65 1.89 10.70
CA ARG A 41 10.47 0.60 10.04
C ARG A 41 9.05 0.49 9.50
N CYS A 42 8.91 -0.12 8.34
CA CYS A 42 7.62 -0.54 7.83
C CYS A 42 7.02 -1.65 8.70
N TYR A 43 5.73 -1.89 8.54
CA TYR A 43 5.07 -3.02 9.18
C TYR A 43 5.70 -4.34 8.74
N GLU A 44 5.97 -5.20 9.71
CA GLU A 44 6.47 -6.56 9.52
C GLU A 44 5.56 -7.53 10.28
N PRO A 45 4.98 -8.55 9.62
CA PRO A 45 4.22 -9.59 10.29
C PRO A 45 5.02 -10.27 11.41
N GLN A 46 4.36 -10.64 12.51
CA GLN A 46 5.00 -11.28 13.66
C GLN A 46 5.75 -12.58 13.30
N ALA A 47 5.26 -13.33 12.32
CA ALA A 47 5.94 -14.52 11.81
C ALA A 47 7.35 -14.21 11.26
N LEU A 48 7.51 -13.10 10.52
CA LEU A 48 8.83 -12.66 10.05
C LEU A 48 9.70 -12.14 11.19
N LEU A 49 9.11 -11.41 12.15
CA LEU A 49 9.81 -10.93 13.34
C LEU A 49 10.33 -12.08 14.22
N THR A 50 9.63 -13.22 14.23
CA THR A 50 10.04 -14.44 14.95
C THR A 50 10.96 -15.35 14.14
N GLY A 51 11.41 -14.91 12.96
CA GLY A 51 12.35 -15.65 12.11
C GLY A 51 11.73 -16.81 11.33
N GLN A 52 10.39 -16.88 11.23
CA GLN A 52 9.74 -17.91 10.44
C GLN A 52 9.93 -17.65 8.95
N LYS A 53 10.14 -18.73 8.19
CA LYS A 53 10.18 -18.67 6.73
C LYS A 53 8.78 -18.91 6.18
N LEU A 54 8.22 -17.88 5.56
CA LEU A 54 6.93 -17.95 4.90
C LEU A 54 7.12 -18.21 3.40
N TRP A 55 6.22 -18.97 2.81
CA TRP A 55 6.11 -19.13 1.36
C TRP A 55 4.70 -18.75 0.91
N GLY A 56 4.56 -18.39 -0.36
CA GLY A 56 3.29 -18.03 -0.96
C GLY A 56 3.31 -18.31 -2.45
N ALA A 57 2.13 -18.35 -3.07
CA ALA A 57 2.00 -18.54 -4.51
C ALA A 57 1.90 -17.18 -5.21
N CYS A 58 2.74 -16.93 -6.23
CA CYS A 58 2.59 -15.77 -7.09
C CYS A 58 1.84 -16.19 -8.36
N VAL A 59 0.63 -15.65 -8.57
CA VAL A 59 -0.21 -15.99 -9.72
C VAL A 59 -0.58 -14.76 -10.52
N GLN A 60 -0.71 -14.95 -11.83
CA GLN A 60 -1.31 -13.99 -12.73
C GLN A 60 -2.80 -14.31 -12.75
N LEU A 61 -3.65 -13.44 -12.20
CA LEU A 61 -5.07 -13.71 -11.99
C LEU A 61 -5.79 -14.08 -13.31
N TYR A 62 -5.38 -13.45 -14.42
CA TYR A 62 -5.94 -13.70 -15.75
C TYR A 62 -5.55 -15.07 -16.37
N THR A 63 -4.54 -15.77 -15.82
CA THR A 63 -4.14 -17.09 -16.32
C THR A 63 -4.77 -18.25 -15.55
N LEU A 64 -5.49 -17.96 -14.45
CA LEU A 64 -6.18 -18.99 -13.68
C LEU A 64 -7.35 -19.54 -14.52
N ARG A 65 -7.31 -20.84 -14.78
CA ARG A 65 -8.38 -21.60 -15.43
C ARG A 65 -9.04 -22.50 -14.39
N SER A 66 -10.36 -22.46 -14.32
CA SER A 66 -11.19 -23.31 -13.48
C SER A 66 -12.35 -23.83 -14.30
N GLU A 67 -12.93 -24.96 -13.92
CA GLU A 67 -14.08 -25.55 -14.62
C GLU A 67 -15.31 -24.62 -14.63
N LYS A 68 -15.32 -23.57 -13.79
CA LYS A 68 -16.42 -22.61 -13.65
C LYS A 68 -16.17 -21.29 -14.36
N ASN A 69 -14.96 -21.04 -14.86
CA ASN A 69 -14.61 -19.73 -15.40
C ASN A 69 -14.73 -19.66 -16.92
N TRP A 70 -15.19 -18.51 -17.44
CA TRP A 70 -15.38 -18.26 -18.88
C TRP A 70 -14.06 -17.85 -19.56
N GLY A 71 -12.98 -18.57 -19.28
CA GLY A 71 -11.66 -18.36 -19.90
C GLY A 71 -10.77 -17.29 -19.26
N ILE A 72 -11.21 -16.63 -18.18
CA ILE A 72 -10.42 -15.69 -17.36
C ILE A 72 -10.70 -15.96 -15.87
N GLY A 73 -9.66 -15.98 -15.04
CA GLY A 73 -9.80 -16.20 -13.60
C GLY A 73 -10.49 -15.04 -12.89
N ASP A 74 -11.45 -15.36 -12.02
CA ASP A 74 -12.22 -14.39 -11.24
C ASP A 74 -11.78 -14.35 -9.76
N PHE A 75 -12.39 -13.46 -8.97
CA PHE A 75 -12.12 -13.37 -7.53
C PHE A 75 -12.61 -14.60 -6.73
N GLY A 76 -13.53 -15.40 -7.28
CA GLY A 76 -14.01 -16.65 -6.67
C GLY A 76 -12.99 -17.78 -6.78
N ASP A 77 -12.30 -17.87 -7.91
CA ASP A 77 -11.16 -18.76 -8.11
C ASP A 77 -10.02 -18.42 -7.15
N LEU A 78 -9.76 -17.12 -6.95
CA LEU A 78 -8.77 -16.65 -5.98
C LEU A 78 -9.12 -17.08 -4.54
N GLN A 79 -10.39 -17.00 -4.14
CA GLN A 79 -10.83 -17.44 -2.81
C GLN A 79 -10.63 -18.95 -2.61
N SER A 80 -10.94 -19.74 -3.64
CA SER A 80 -10.72 -21.19 -3.61
C SER A 80 -9.22 -21.51 -3.51
N MET A 81 -8.40 -20.83 -4.30
CA MET A 81 -6.94 -20.98 -4.27
C MET A 81 -6.33 -20.57 -2.93
N LEU A 82 -6.81 -19.47 -2.32
CA LEU A 82 -6.39 -19.05 -0.98
C LEU A 82 -6.59 -20.15 0.05
N THR A 83 -7.75 -20.81 0.01
CA THR A 83 -8.07 -21.92 0.93
C THR A 83 -7.11 -23.08 0.76
N ASP A 84 -6.78 -23.45 -0.48
CA ASP A 84 -5.89 -24.58 -0.76
C ASP A 84 -4.42 -24.27 -0.49
N VAL A 85 -3.97 -23.04 -0.73
CA VAL A 85 -2.63 -22.57 -0.38
C VAL A 85 -2.47 -22.54 1.13
N ALA A 86 -3.47 -22.03 1.87
CA ALA A 86 -3.47 -22.02 3.32
C ALA A 86 -3.40 -23.44 3.93
N LYS A 87 -4.16 -24.40 3.39
CA LYS A 87 -4.09 -25.82 3.81
C LYS A 87 -2.70 -26.44 3.65
N ARG A 88 -1.91 -25.96 2.69
CA ARG A 88 -0.54 -26.42 2.45
C ARG A 88 0.51 -25.63 3.24
N GLY A 89 0.10 -24.66 4.06
CA GLY A 89 0.98 -23.82 4.87
C GLY A 89 1.51 -22.58 4.14
N GLY A 90 0.92 -22.21 3.00
CA GLY A 90 1.24 -20.95 2.33
C GLY A 90 0.63 -19.76 3.06
N ALA A 91 1.40 -18.68 3.20
CA ALA A 91 1.05 -17.51 4.00
C ALA A 91 0.46 -16.35 3.18
N PHE A 92 0.64 -16.36 1.86
CA PHE A 92 0.10 -15.33 0.97
C PHE A 92 -0.11 -15.85 -0.45
N ILE A 93 -0.94 -15.14 -1.21
CA ILE A 93 -1.00 -15.23 -2.67
C ILE A 93 -0.65 -13.86 -3.24
N GLY A 94 0.44 -13.80 -4.00
CA GLY A 94 0.85 -12.60 -4.72
C GLY A 94 0.09 -12.50 -6.03
N LEU A 95 -0.46 -11.33 -6.32
CA LEU A 95 -1.19 -11.04 -7.55
C LEU A 95 -0.39 -10.09 -8.42
N ASN A 96 -0.57 -10.18 -9.73
CA ASN A 96 -0.21 -9.10 -10.64
C ASN A 96 -1.07 -7.86 -10.35
N PRO A 97 -0.60 -6.65 -10.70
CA PRO A 97 -1.38 -5.43 -10.48
C PRO A 97 -2.79 -5.56 -11.08
N ILE A 98 -3.80 -5.57 -10.21
CA ILE A 98 -5.22 -5.63 -10.59
C ILE A 98 -5.79 -4.22 -10.87
N HIS A 99 -4.95 -3.31 -11.36
CA HIS A 99 -5.44 -2.00 -11.77
C HIS A 99 -6.55 -2.17 -12.80
N ALA A 100 -7.66 -1.44 -12.61
CA ALA A 100 -8.78 -1.47 -13.54
C ALA A 100 -8.27 -1.20 -14.97
N LEU A 101 -8.28 -2.23 -15.80
CA LEU A 101 -7.94 -2.10 -17.22
C LEU A 101 -9.15 -1.51 -17.97
N TYR A 102 -8.84 -0.78 -19.03
CA TYR A 102 -9.79 -0.11 -19.92
C TYR A 102 -10.92 -1.03 -20.41
N PRO A 103 -12.20 -0.76 -20.10
CA PRO A 103 -13.32 -1.46 -20.75
C PRO A 103 -13.41 -1.17 -22.25
N ALA A 104 -12.79 -0.08 -22.71
CA ALA A 104 -12.90 0.45 -24.07
C ALA A 104 -11.73 0.05 -25.00
N ASN A 105 -10.70 -0.66 -24.53
CA ASN A 105 -9.57 -1.06 -25.40
C ASN A 105 -8.90 -2.37 -24.94
N PRO A 106 -9.39 -3.55 -25.38
CA PRO A 106 -8.92 -4.86 -24.90
C PRO A 106 -7.48 -5.22 -25.29
N GLU A 107 -6.88 -4.49 -26.24
CA GLU A 107 -5.50 -4.70 -26.73
C GLU A 107 -4.43 -4.11 -25.80
N SER A 108 -4.80 -3.22 -24.87
CA SER A 108 -3.87 -2.57 -23.94
C SER A 108 -3.70 -3.37 -22.64
N ALA A 109 -3.16 -4.58 -22.76
CA ALA A 109 -3.09 -5.58 -21.67
C ALA A 109 -1.83 -5.50 -20.78
N SER A 110 -1.12 -4.37 -20.76
CA SER A 110 0.10 -4.22 -19.93
C SER A 110 -0.27 -3.84 -18.48
N PRO A 111 0.01 -4.72 -17.48
CA PRO A 111 -0.29 -4.44 -16.07
C PRO A 111 0.61 -3.37 -15.43
N TYR A 112 1.61 -2.87 -16.16
CA TYR A 112 2.59 -1.88 -15.69
C TYR A 112 2.40 -0.50 -16.29
N THR A 113 1.32 -0.26 -17.04
CA THR A 113 1.00 1.06 -17.60
C THR A 113 -0.29 1.65 -17.01
N PRO A 114 -0.38 1.86 -15.67
CA PRO A 114 -1.52 2.56 -15.09
C PRO A 114 -1.44 4.07 -15.38
N LEU A 115 -2.58 4.70 -15.66
CA LEU A 115 -2.66 6.15 -15.91
C LEU A 115 -2.66 7.00 -14.65
N THR A 116 -2.90 6.39 -13.50
CA THR A 116 -2.86 7.05 -12.20
C THR A 116 -2.47 6.02 -11.14
N PRO A 117 -1.35 6.18 -10.41
CA PRO A 117 -1.29 5.60 -9.09
C PRO A 117 -2.40 6.28 -8.28
N ALA A 118 -3.25 5.49 -7.62
CA ALA A 118 -4.29 6.02 -6.75
C ALA A 118 -3.65 7.03 -5.78
N VAL A 119 -3.96 8.32 -5.98
CA VAL A 119 -3.51 9.39 -5.10
C VAL A 119 -4.46 9.36 -3.91
N GLY A 120 -3.93 8.97 -2.75
CA GLY A 120 -4.64 9.01 -1.47
C GLY A 120 -4.73 10.41 -0.88
#